data_AF-A0A3C1P5A3-F1
#
_entry.id   AF-A0A3C1P5A3-F1
#
_cell.length_a   1.000
_cell.length_b   1.000
_cell.length_c   1.000
_cell.angle_alpha   90.00
_cell.angle_beta   90.00
_cell.angle_gamma   90.00
#
_symmetry.space_group_name_H-M   'P 1'
#
loop_
_entity.id
_entity.type
_entity.pdbx_description
1 polymer ?
#
loop_
_entity_poly.entity_id
_entity_poly.type
_entity_poly.pdbx_seq_one_letter_code
_entity_poly.pdbx_strand_id
1 'polypeptide(L)'
;PTSEQGKITKSTPEGSLDYSFNPVSLALGAEATFVARTIDSDRKHMTDVLRAAAHHEGTSLVEIYQNCNIFNDGAWEPLKDGDTRDDMMMRLEHGEPIRFGKDMEKGVIRTSEGHIAVADVAEVGEDAVIRHDAHAKDPGLAFALSRLSNPRTLENTPIGIFRAIERPSYDRLVREQLAEVQAKHGEGDLQSLLNGGDTWNVS
;
A
#
# COMPACT_ATOMS: atom_id res chain seq x y z
N PRO A 1 -10.79 -7.79 10.11
CA PRO A 1 -11.37 -6.63 9.39
C PRO A 1 -11.36 -6.77 7.85
N THR A 2 -10.53 -7.64 7.27
CA THR A 2 -10.45 -7.85 5.81
C THR A 2 -11.28 -9.02 5.29
N SER A 3 -11.95 -9.78 6.19
CA SER A 3 -12.85 -10.87 5.80
C SER A 3 -13.98 -10.37 4.91
N GLU A 4 -14.29 -11.13 3.87
CA GLU A 4 -15.36 -10.83 2.92
C GLU A 4 -16.72 -10.75 3.63
N GLN A 5 -17.60 -9.88 3.15
CA GLN A 5 -18.99 -9.90 3.61
C GLN A 5 -19.64 -11.24 3.26
N GLY A 6 -20.35 -11.84 4.21
CA GLY A 6 -20.93 -13.17 4.12
C GLY A 6 -19.98 -14.28 4.54
N LYS A 7 -18.70 -14.01 4.84
CA LYS A 7 -17.74 -15.05 5.23
C LYS A 7 -18.16 -15.70 6.55
N ILE A 8 -18.47 -17.00 6.51
CA ILE A 8 -18.77 -17.80 7.69
C ILE A 8 -17.46 -18.20 8.36
N THR A 9 -17.36 -17.92 9.66
CA THR A 9 -16.23 -18.32 10.50
C THR A 9 -16.73 -18.83 11.85
N LYS A 10 -15.84 -19.40 12.68
CA LYS A 10 -16.22 -19.90 14.02
C LYS A 10 -16.85 -18.82 14.92
N SER A 11 -16.36 -17.58 14.85
CA SER A 11 -16.88 -16.44 15.62
C SER A 11 -18.07 -15.75 14.93
N THR A 12 -18.31 -16.05 13.67
CA THR A 12 -19.36 -15.41 12.85
C THR A 12 -20.08 -16.49 12.04
N PRO A 13 -20.88 -17.36 12.70
CA PRO A 13 -21.47 -18.55 12.09
C PRO A 13 -22.52 -18.22 11.02
N GLU A 14 -23.18 -17.07 11.14
CA GLU A 14 -24.19 -16.60 10.18
C GLU A 14 -23.58 -15.75 9.03
N GLY A 15 -22.24 -15.65 8.98
CA GLY A 15 -21.53 -14.86 7.99
C GLY A 15 -21.29 -13.40 8.41
N SER A 16 -20.15 -12.83 7.98
CA SER A 16 -19.78 -11.44 8.29
C SER A 16 -20.76 -10.43 7.68
N LEU A 17 -21.32 -9.54 8.50
CA LEU A 17 -22.12 -8.41 8.01
C LEU A 17 -21.26 -7.20 7.62
N ASP A 18 -20.06 -7.11 8.21
CA ASP A 18 -19.16 -5.98 8.03
C ASP A 18 -18.64 -5.89 6.60
N TYR A 19 -18.43 -4.66 6.15
CA TYR A 19 -17.72 -4.38 4.90
C TYR A 19 -16.21 -4.55 5.12
N SER A 20 -15.54 -5.21 4.18
CA SER A 20 -14.11 -5.46 4.28
C SER A 20 -13.31 -4.15 4.18
N PHE A 21 -12.35 -3.99 5.09
CA PHE A 21 -11.39 -2.90 5.01
C PHE A 21 -10.48 -3.10 3.79
N ASN A 22 -10.13 -2.01 3.12
CA ASN A 22 -9.08 -1.99 2.09
C ASN A 22 -7.82 -1.35 2.70
N PRO A 23 -6.81 -2.15 3.12
CA PRO A 23 -5.63 -1.65 3.84
C PRO A 23 -4.82 -0.66 3.01
N VAL A 24 -4.71 -0.86 1.70
CA VAL A 24 -4.03 0.04 0.79
C VAL A 24 -4.73 1.40 0.76
N SER A 25 -6.06 1.43 0.61
CA SER A 25 -6.84 2.67 0.63
C SER A 25 -6.74 3.38 1.99
N LEU A 26 -6.73 2.63 3.10
CA LEU A 26 -6.56 3.18 4.44
C LEU A 26 -5.20 3.90 4.57
N ALA A 27 -4.12 3.24 4.18
CA ALA A 27 -2.78 3.82 4.26
C ALA A 27 -2.61 5.03 3.34
N LEU A 28 -3.14 4.95 2.12
CA LEU A 28 -3.12 6.08 1.18
C LEU A 28 -3.95 7.27 1.70
N GLY A 29 -5.14 7.02 2.27
CA GLY A 29 -5.96 8.05 2.89
C GLY A 29 -5.32 8.68 4.13
N ALA A 30 -4.40 7.96 4.79
CA ALA A 30 -3.54 8.46 5.87
C ALA A 30 -2.24 9.11 5.36
N GLU A 31 -2.13 9.38 4.06
CA GLU A 31 -0.96 10.06 3.44
C GLU A 31 0.37 9.29 3.59
N ALA A 32 0.30 7.95 3.70
CA ALA A 32 1.50 7.12 3.75
C ALA A 32 2.38 7.36 2.51
N THR A 33 3.69 7.40 2.74
CA THR A 33 4.68 7.71 1.70
C THR A 33 5.14 6.48 0.94
N PHE A 34 4.95 5.28 1.51
CA PHE A 34 5.15 4.01 0.81
C PHE A 34 3.99 3.05 1.08
N VAL A 35 3.34 2.60 0.00
CA VAL A 35 2.23 1.64 0.06
C VAL A 35 2.35 0.64 -1.09
N ALA A 36 2.33 -0.65 -0.77
CA ALA A 36 2.43 -1.73 -1.74
C ALA A 36 1.49 -2.90 -1.41
N ARG A 37 1.24 -3.75 -2.41
CA ARG A 37 0.58 -5.06 -2.25
C ARG A 37 1.40 -6.15 -2.94
N THR A 38 1.45 -7.33 -2.36
CA THR A 38 2.04 -8.52 -2.99
C THR A 38 1.30 -9.79 -2.56
N ILE A 39 1.62 -10.92 -3.18
CA ILE A 39 1.11 -12.25 -2.83
C ILE A 39 2.25 -13.15 -2.33
N ASP A 40 1.97 -13.99 -1.34
CA ASP A 40 2.97 -14.86 -0.69
C ASP A 40 3.61 -15.90 -1.64
N SER A 41 2.85 -16.36 -2.64
CA SER A 41 3.29 -17.35 -3.61
C SER A 41 4.22 -16.80 -4.68
N ASP A 42 4.18 -15.49 -4.95
CA ASP A 42 5.11 -14.84 -5.88
C ASP A 42 6.35 -14.35 -5.12
N ARG A 43 7.24 -15.29 -4.83
CA ARG A 43 8.44 -15.03 -4.02
C ARG A 43 9.34 -13.95 -4.60
N LYS A 44 9.48 -13.91 -5.94
CA LYS A 44 10.35 -12.94 -6.60
C LYS A 44 9.77 -11.54 -6.41
N HIS A 45 8.51 -11.35 -6.82
CA HIS A 45 7.84 -10.06 -6.67
C HIS A 45 7.75 -9.60 -5.22
N MET A 46 7.38 -10.49 -4.29
CA MET A 46 7.33 -10.17 -2.86
C MET A 46 8.69 -9.72 -2.33
N THR A 47 9.77 -10.41 -2.72
CA THR A 47 11.13 -10.03 -2.31
C THR A 47 11.49 -8.64 -2.83
N ASP A 48 11.15 -8.33 -4.08
CA ASP A 48 11.45 -7.05 -4.70
C ASP A 48 10.65 -5.90 -4.03
N VAL A 49 9.36 -6.11 -3.74
CA VAL A 49 8.52 -5.15 -2.99
C VAL A 49 9.04 -4.93 -1.58
N LEU A 50 9.38 -5.99 -0.84
CA LEU A 50 9.91 -5.87 0.52
C LEU A 50 11.29 -5.21 0.54
N ARG A 51 12.13 -5.45 -0.48
CA ARG A 51 13.40 -4.74 -0.64
C ARG A 51 13.16 -3.25 -0.83
N ALA A 52 12.24 -2.85 -1.72
CA ALA A 52 11.91 -1.44 -1.91
C ALA A 52 11.35 -0.81 -0.62
N ALA A 53 10.46 -1.50 0.09
CA ALA A 53 9.90 -1.05 1.36
C ALA A 53 10.96 -0.83 2.44
N ALA A 54 12.02 -1.66 2.46
CA ALA A 54 13.14 -1.56 3.41
C ALA A 54 14.11 -0.42 3.08
N HIS A 55 14.21 -0.02 1.80
CA HIS A 55 15.04 1.14 1.40
C HIS A 55 14.30 2.47 1.53
N HIS A 56 12.98 2.44 1.73
CA HIS A 56 12.18 3.65 1.87
C HIS A 56 12.46 4.37 3.19
N GLU A 57 12.83 5.65 3.12
CA GLU A 57 13.03 6.50 4.29
C GLU A 57 11.71 7.02 4.85
N GLY A 58 11.02 6.17 5.62
CA GLY A 58 9.76 6.51 6.26
C GLY A 58 8.97 5.29 6.69
N THR A 59 7.68 5.48 6.94
CA THR A 59 6.78 4.36 7.22
C THR A 59 6.33 3.71 5.93
N SER A 60 6.52 2.39 5.84
CA SER A 60 6.10 1.56 4.71
C SER A 60 4.97 0.63 5.12
N LEU A 61 3.89 0.59 4.32
CA LEU A 61 2.85 -0.43 4.43
C LEU A 61 2.92 -1.38 3.24
N VAL A 62 3.04 -2.69 3.51
CA VAL A 62 2.97 -3.75 2.50
C VAL A 62 1.83 -4.70 2.86
N GLU A 63 0.78 -4.72 2.05
CA GLU A 63 -0.27 -5.73 2.15
C GLU A 63 0.21 -7.02 1.48
N ILE A 64 0.20 -8.14 2.21
CA ILE A 64 0.58 -9.45 1.67
C ILE A 64 -0.66 -10.34 1.68
N TYR A 65 -1.14 -10.71 0.48
CA TYR A 65 -2.13 -11.76 0.33
C TYR A 65 -1.49 -13.10 0.66
N GLN A 66 -1.84 -13.59 1.84
CA GLN A 66 -1.33 -14.83 2.39
C GLN A 66 -2.47 -15.82 2.54
N ASN A 67 -2.25 -17.05 2.07
CA ASN A 67 -3.23 -18.12 2.27
C ASN A 67 -3.17 -18.63 3.72
N CYS A 68 -4.30 -19.06 4.26
CA CYS A 68 -4.37 -19.74 5.56
C CYS A 68 -4.97 -21.13 5.35
N ASN A 69 -4.12 -22.12 5.10
CA ASN A 69 -4.54 -23.48 4.75
C ASN A 69 -5.50 -24.13 5.76
N ILE A 70 -5.48 -23.69 7.03
CA ILE A 70 -6.28 -24.30 8.11
C ILE A 70 -7.71 -23.71 8.14
N PHE A 71 -7.87 -22.42 7.90
CA PHE A 71 -9.14 -21.71 8.17
C PHE A 71 -9.73 -20.97 6.97
N ASN A 72 -8.92 -20.70 5.95
CA ASN A 72 -9.33 -19.94 4.77
C ASN A 72 -8.54 -20.40 3.56
N ASP A 73 -8.63 -21.71 3.27
CA ASP A 73 -7.90 -22.31 2.16
C ASP A 73 -8.50 -21.89 0.81
N GLY A 74 -7.63 -21.71 -0.19
CA GLY A 74 -8.01 -21.26 -1.53
C GLY A 74 -8.48 -19.79 -1.61
N ALA A 75 -8.29 -18.98 -0.57
CA ALA A 75 -8.79 -17.59 -0.53
C ALA A 75 -8.28 -16.70 -1.66
N TRP A 76 -7.11 -17.03 -2.20
CA TRP A 76 -6.44 -16.28 -3.26
C TRP A 76 -6.17 -17.13 -4.50
N GLU A 77 -6.81 -18.30 -4.63
CA GLU A 77 -6.52 -19.27 -5.70
C GLU A 77 -6.59 -18.67 -7.12
N PRO A 78 -7.57 -17.82 -7.46
CA PRO A 78 -7.63 -17.20 -8.79
C PRO A 78 -6.43 -16.28 -9.10
N LEU A 79 -5.70 -15.84 -8.07
CA LEU A 79 -4.47 -15.04 -8.22
C LEU A 79 -3.21 -15.91 -8.24
N LYS A 80 -3.34 -17.23 -8.07
CA LYS A 80 -2.23 -18.20 -7.99
C LYS A 80 -2.23 -19.15 -9.17
N ASP A 81 -3.40 -19.57 -9.61
CA ASP A 81 -3.61 -20.47 -10.74
C ASP A 81 -3.10 -19.83 -12.04
N GLY A 82 -2.18 -20.49 -12.74
CA GLY A 82 -1.58 -20.00 -13.98
C GLY A 82 -2.60 -19.78 -15.10
N ASP A 83 -3.74 -20.45 -15.08
CA ASP A 83 -4.79 -20.32 -16.09
C ASP A 83 -5.67 -19.08 -15.90
N THR A 84 -5.68 -18.47 -14.70
CA THR A 84 -6.55 -17.32 -14.37
C THR A 84 -5.78 -16.11 -13.88
N ARG A 85 -4.62 -16.30 -13.26
CA ARG A 85 -3.82 -15.24 -12.64
C ARG A 85 -3.59 -14.06 -13.56
N ASP A 86 -3.13 -14.31 -14.80
CA ASP A 86 -2.71 -13.24 -15.70
C ASP A 86 -3.91 -12.39 -16.17
N ASP A 87 -5.12 -12.96 -16.16
CA ASP A 87 -6.37 -12.26 -16.51
C ASP A 87 -6.96 -11.46 -15.35
N MET A 88 -6.53 -11.73 -14.11
CA MET A 88 -7.10 -11.16 -12.88
C MET A 88 -6.15 -10.22 -12.15
N MET A 89 -4.84 -10.46 -12.28
CA MET A 89 -3.79 -9.76 -11.56
C MET A 89 -3.10 -8.74 -12.46
N MET A 90 -2.99 -7.52 -11.95
CA MET A 90 -2.35 -6.40 -12.63
C MET A 90 -1.06 -6.05 -11.90
N ARG A 91 0.08 -6.13 -12.60
CA ARG A 91 1.38 -5.74 -12.02
C ARG A 91 1.61 -4.26 -12.26
N LEU A 92 1.82 -3.53 -11.17
CA LEU A 92 2.13 -2.11 -11.20
C LEU A 92 3.64 -1.91 -11.29
N GLU A 93 4.12 -1.50 -12.46
CA GLU A 93 5.52 -1.17 -12.72
C GLU A 93 5.66 0.33 -13.00
N HIS A 94 6.49 1.03 -12.22
CA HIS A 94 6.64 2.48 -12.37
C HIS A 94 7.20 2.85 -13.75
N GLY A 95 6.55 3.81 -14.42
CA GLY A 95 6.89 4.27 -15.77
C GLY A 95 6.17 3.51 -16.90
N GLU A 96 5.66 2.32 -16.61
CA GLU A 96 5.06 1.44 -17.61
C GLU A 96 3.54 1.64 -17.74
N PRO A 97 2.95 1.40 -18.92
CA PRO A 97 1.50 1.31 -19.09
C PRO A 97 0.92 0.21 -18.21
N ILE A 98 -0.19 0.50 -17.54
CA ILE A 98 -0.85 -0.48 -16.67
C ILE A 98 -1.64 -1.47 -17.52
N ARG A 99 -0.98 -2.56 -17.91
CA ARG A 99 -1.51 -3.63 -18.74
C ARG A 99 -1.49 -4.98 -18.04
N PHE A 100 -2.43 -5.83 -18.41
CA PHE A 100 -2.55 -7.21 -17.92
C PHE A 100 -3.48 -8.01 -18.85
N GLY A 101 -3.77 -9.28 -18.51
CA GLY A 101 -4.36 -10.24 -19.43
C GLY A 101 -3.30 -11.19 -19.97
N LYS A 102 -3.71 -12.40 -20.40
CA LYS A 102 -2.79 -13.40 -20.96
C LYS A 102 -1.98 -12.88 -22.14
N ASP A 103 -2.60 -12.02 -22.96
CA ASP A 103 -2.01 -11.42 -24.15
C ASP A 103 -1.76 -9.92 -23.97
N MET A 104 -1.77 -9.42 -22.72
CA MET A 104 -1.66 -8.02 -22.36
C MET A 104 -2.78 -7.15 -22.97
N GLU A 105 -3.94 -7.74 -23.23
CA GLU A 105 -5.05 -7.15 -23.96
C GLU A 105 -5.88 -6.16 -23.13
N LYS A 106 -5.75 -6.17 -21.81
CA LYS A 106 -6.46 -5.25 -20.89
C LYS A 106 -5.57 -4.12 -20.43
N GLY A 107 -6.15 -2.93 -20.28
CA GLY A 107 -5.46 -1.75 -19.78
C GLY A 107 -6.32 -0.93 -18.82
N VAL A 108 -5.69 -0.20 -17.91
CA VAL A 108 -6.38 0.78 -17.06
C VAL A 108 -6.44 2.12 -17.76
N ILE A 109 -7.64 2.67 -17.91
CA ILE A 109 -7.89 3.95 -18.58
C ILE A 109 -8.52 4.96 -17.63
N ARG A 110 -8.50 6.24 -18.03
CA ARG A 110 -9.30 7.30 -17.41
C ARG A 110 -10.60 7.46 -18.19
N THR A 111 -11.75 7.32 -17.54
CA THR A 111 -13.06 7.58 -18.16
C THR A 111 -13.30 9.08 -18.33
N SER A 112 -14.28 9.45 -19.16
CA SER A 112 -14.72 10.84 -19.34
C SER A 112 -15.23 11.50 -18.04
N GLU A 113 -15.65 10.70 -17.07
CA GLU A 113 -16.09 11.13 -15.73
C GLU A 113 -14.93 11.32 -14.74
N GLY A 114 -13.69 11.00 -15.14
CA GLY A 114 -12.49 11.14 -14.31
C GLY A 114 -12.17 9.93 -13.41
N HIS A 115 -13.02 8.90 -13.42
CA HIS A 115 -12.75 7.63 -12.77
C HIS A 115 -11.76 6.78 -13.57
N ILE A 116 -11.16 5.77 -12.93
CA ILE A 116 -10.39 4.76 -13.66
C ILE A 116 -11.23 3.50 -13.88
N ALA A 117 -11.01 2.84 -15.00
CA ALA A 117 -11.67 1.59 -15.35
C ALA A 117 -10.71 0.69 -16.13
N VAL A 118 -11.05 -0.59 -16.21
CA VAL A 118 -10.37 -1.54 -17.11
C VAL A 118 -11.11 -1.56 -18.44
N ALA A 119 -10.37 -1.54 -19.54
CA ALA A 119 -10.89 -1.65 -20.89
C ALA A 119 -10.00 -2.55 -21.76
N ASP A 120 -10.54 -3.04 -22.87
CA ASP A 120 -9.78 -3.71 -23.91
C ASP A 120 -8.94 -2.69 -24.69
N VAL A 121 -7.64 -2.91 -24.76
CA VAL A 121 -6.68 -1.99 -25.40
C VAL A 121 -6.93 -1.87 -26.91
N ALA A 122 -7.43 -2.92 -27.57
CA ALA A 122 -7.76 -2.87 -28.99
C ALA A 122 -8.91 -1.92 -29.30
N GLU A 123 -9.81 -1.68 -28.35
CA GLU A 123 -10.95 -0.77 -28.50
C GLU A 123 -10.58 0.68 -28.20
N VAL A 124 -9.74 0.92 -27.18
CA VAL A 124 -9.43 2.27 -26.67
C VAL A 124 -8.11 2.85 -27.18
N GLY A 125 -7.23 1.99 -27.71
CA GLY A 125 -5.89 2.36 -28.16
C GLY A 125 -4.88 2.50 -27.02
N GLU A 126 -3.60 2.31 -27.35
CA GLU A 126 -2.49 2.33 -26.37
C GLU A 126 -2.36 3.68 -25.64
N ASP A 127 -2.61 4.80 -26.35
CA ASP A 127 -2.48 6.15 -25.80
C ASP A 127 -3.49 6.46 -24.69
N ALA A 128 -4.58 5.69 -24.59
CA ALA A 128 -5.56 5.83 -23.53
C ALA A 128 -5.14 5.14 -22.22
N VAL A 129 -4.17 4.21 -22.27
CA VAL A 129 -3.73 3.43 -21.12
C VAL A 129 -2.89 4.31 -20.18
N ILE A 130 -3.29 4.35 -18.92
CA ILE A 130 -2.58 5.09 -17.87
C ILE A 130 -1.21 4.45 -17.66
N ARG A 131 -0.16 5.28 -17.68
CA ARG A 131 1.17 4.92 -17.19
C ARG A 131 1.22 5.03 -15.68
N HIS A 132 1.71 3.99 -15.02
CA HIS A 132 1.80 3.97 -13.57
C HIS A 132 2.91 4.88 -13.09
N ASP A 133 2.59 5.77 -12.16
CA ASP A 133 3.56 6.63 -11.49
C ASP A 133 3.48 6.42 -9.97
N ALA A 134 4.27 5.46 -9.46
CA ALA A 134 4.44 5.26 -8.01
C ALA A 134 5.00 6.50 -7.29
N HIS A 135 5.68 7.41 -7.99
CA HIS A 135 6.34 8.58 -7.41
C HIS A 135 5.48 9.86 -7.51
N ALA A 136 4.24 9.74 -8.02
CA ALA A 136 3.32 10.85 -8.13
C ALA A 136 3.08 11.51 -6.76
N LYS A 137 3.24 12.83 -6.66
CA LYS A 137 3.01 13.56 -5.40
C LYS A 137 1.56 13.48 -4.95
N ASP A 138 0.63 13.56 -5.89
CA ASP A 138 -0.80 13.38 -5.66
C ASP A 138 -1.13 11.88 -5.50
N PRO A 139 -1.80 11.46 -4.41
CA PRO A 139 -2.13 10.05 -4.18
C PRO A 139 -3.38 9.59 -4.94
N GLY A 140 -4.02 10.43 -5.76
CA GLY A 140 -5.33 10.15 -6.38
C GLY A 140 -5.33 8.93 -7.29
N LEU A 141 -4.30 8.75 -8.12
CA LEU A 141 -4.17 7.53 -8.94
C LEU A 141 -3.96 6.29 -8.06
N ALA A 142 -3.04 6.35 -7.10
CA ALA A 142 -2.77 5.25 -6.19
C ALA A 142 -4.03 4.81 -5.42
N PHE A 143 -4.84 5.77 -4.96
CA PHE A 143 -6.08 5.52 -4.24
C PHE A 143 -7.20 4.99 -5.15
N ALA A 144 -7.24 5.42 -6.41
CA ALA A 144 -8.16 4.86 -7.38
C ALA A 144 -7.78 3.41 -7.73
N LEU A 145 -6.50 3.13 -7.95
CA LEU A 145 -5.98 1.79 -8.21
C LEU A 145 -6.30 0.83 -7.06
N SER A 146 -6.15 1.26 -5.81
CA SER A 146 -6.43 0.40 -4.66
C SER A 146 -7.88 -0.09 -4.59
N ARG A 147 -8.80 0.57 -5.30
CA ARG A 147 -10.24 0.26 -5.33
C ARG A 147 -10.72 -0.44 -6.60
N LEU A 148 -9.83 -0.71 -7.56
CA LEU A 148 -10.19 -1.45 -8.79
C LEU A 148 -10.53 -2.92 -8.54
N SER A 149 -9.88 -3.53 -7.55
CA SER A 149 -10.06 -4.94 -7.23
C SER A 149 -11.48 -5.23 -6.76
N ASN A 150 -12.11 -6.23 -7.37
CA ASN A 150 -13.38 -6.76 -6.87
C ASN A 150 -13.11 -7.63 -5.63
N PRO A 151 -13.63 -7.28 -4.43
CA PRO A 151 -13.29 -8.00 -3.20
C PRO A 151 -13.87 -9.42 -3.13
N ARG A 152 -14.79 -9.80 -4.03
CA ARG A 152 -15.37 -11.16 -4.08
C ARG A 152 -14.75 -12.01 -5.18
N THR A 153 -14.64 -11.47 -6.40
CA THR A 153 -14.10 -12.21 -7.56
C THR A 153 -12.59 -12.11 -7.66
N LEU A 154 -11.94 -11.15 -6.99
CA LEU A 154 -10.51 -10.81 -7.12
C LEU A 154 -10.10 -10.31 -8.52
N GLU A 155 -11.06 -10.03 -9.40
CA GLU A 155 -10.80 -9.43 -10.71
C GLU A 155 -10.15 -8.05 -10.54
N ASN A 156 -9.29 -7.70 -11.51
CA ASN A 156 -8.60 -6.41 -11.58
C ASN A 156 -7.77 -6.10 -10.32
N THR A 157 -7.15 -7.11 -9.71
CA THR A 157 -6.36 -6.97 -8.50
C THR A 157 -4.98 -6.40 -8.81
N PRO A 158 -4.66 -5.17 -8.38
CA PRO A 158 -3.33 -4.62 -8.59
C PRO A 158 -2.37 -5.12 -7.51
N ILE A 159 -1.17 -5.51 -7.92
CA ILE A 159 -0.03 -5.82 -7.06
C ILE A 159 1.17 -4.96 -7.48
N GLY A 160 2.11 -4.76 -6.56
CA GLY A 160 3.26 -3.87 -6.74
C GLY A 160 3.19 -2.65 -5.83
N ILE A 161 4.01 -1.66 -6.13
CA ILE A 161 4.11 -0.42 -5.36
C ILE A 161 3.08 0.57 -5.89
N PHE A 162 2.06 0.91 -5.09
CA PHE A 162 1.07 1.92 -5.46
C PHE A 162 1.63 3.33 -5.33
N ARG A 163 2.46 3.54 -4.29
CA ARG A 163 3.05 4.82 -3.94
C ARG A 163 4.39 4.62 -3.26
N ALA A 164 5.39 5.40 -3.65
CA ALA A 164 6.70 5.53 -3.03
C ALA A 164 7.20 6.96 -3.26
N ILE A 165 7.00 7.85 -2.30
CA ILE A 165 7.43 9.25 -2.40
C ILE A 165 8.30 9.65 -1.22
N GLU A 166 9.25 10.55 -1.44
CA GLU A 166 10.10 11.03 -0.36
C GLU A 166 9.41 12.16 0.41
N ARG A 167 9.38 12.05 1.75
CA ARG A 167 9.10 13.13 2.69
C ARG A 167 10.03 12.98 3.89
N PRO A 168 10.44 14.06 4.56
CA PRO A 168 11.22 13.95 5.79
C PRO A 168 10.51 13.06 6.82
N SER A 169 11.24 12.08 7.35
CA SER A 169 10.74 11.24 8.43
C SER A 169 10.71 12.02 9.75
N TYR A 170 9.84 11.63 10.67
CA TYR A 170 9.74 12.28 11.98
C TYR A 170 11.08 12.24 12.74
N ASP A 171 11.74 11.08 12.78
CA ASP A 171 13.04 10.93 13.45
C ASP A 171 14.11 11.84 12.83
N ARG A 172 14.15 11.97 11.49
CA ARG A 172 15.04 12.91 10.81
C ARG A 172 14.79 14.34 11.23
N LEU A 173 13.52 14.79 11.17
CA LEU A 173 13.14 16.15 11.56
C LEU A 173 13.43 16.45 13.04
N VAL A 174 13.21 15.48 13.93
CA VAL A 174 13.54 15.63 15.37
C VAL A 174 15.04 15.76 15.56
N ARG A 175 15.86 14.95 14.88
CA ARG A 175 17.33 15.07 14.97
C ARG A 175 17.84 16.40 14.44
N GLU A 176 17.30 16.86 13.31
CA GLU A 176 17.60 18.18 12.74
C GLU A 176 17.26 19.29 13.75
N GLN A 177 16.06 19.24 14.34
CA GLN A 177 15.64 20.19 15.37
C GLN A 177 16.55 20.17 16.61
N LEU A 178 16.91 18.98 17.11
CA LEU A 178 17.79 18.84 18.27
C LEU A 178 19.18 19.44 18.00
N ALA A 179 19.75 19.18 16.82
CA ALA A 179 21.05 19.72 16.42
C ALA A 179 21.02 21.26 16.35
N GLU A 180 19.95 21.85 15.80
CA GLU A 180 19.78 23.31 15.76
C GLU A 180 19.66 23.93 17.16
N VAL A 181 18.92 23.28 18.06
CA VAL A 181 18.74 23.75 19.45
C VAL A 181 20.07 23.68 20.20
N GLN A 182 20.82 22.58 20.07
CA GLN A 182 22.13 22.42 20.70
C GLN A 182 23.15 23.44 20.17
N ALA A 183 23.12 23.75 18.87
CA ALA A 183 23.99 24.77 18.30
C ALA A 183 23.71 26.19 18.86
N LYS A 184 22.45 26.48 19.23
CA LYS A 184 22.04 27.79 19.75
C LYS A 184 22.21 27.91 21.27
N HIS A 185 21.91 26.85 22.01
CA HIS A 185 21.78 26.88 23.46
C HIS A 185 22.85 26.07 24.19
N GLY A 186 23.73 25.38 23.46
CA GLY A 186 24.70 24.43 24.01
C GLY A 186 24.09 23.05 24.26
N GLU A 187 24.93 22.10 24.65
CA GLU A 187 24.46 20.80 25.13
C GLU A 187 23.72 20.99 26.45
N GLY A 188 22.49 20.48 26.55
CA GLY A 188 21.71 20.56 27.78
C GLY A 188 22.36 19.76 28.91
N ASP A 189 22.31 20.28 30.13
CA ASP A 189 22.79 19.60 31.34
C ASP A 189 21.61 19.11 32.20
N LEU A 190 21.48 17.79 32.32
CA LEU A 190 20.45 17.16 33.13
C LEU A 190 20.57 17.56 34.61
N GLN A 191 21.79 17.72 35.14
CA GLN A 191 21.97 18.08 36.55
C GLN A 191 21.48 19.49 36.83
N SER A 192 21.77 20.44 35.94
CA SER A 192 21.22 21.81 36.00
C SER A 192 19.70 21.85 35.86
N LEU A 193 19.11 20.98 35.03
CA LEU A 193 17.65 20.88 34.90
C LEU A 193 17.00 20.35 36.18
N LEU A 194 17.57 19.28 36.76
CA LEU A 194 17.07 18.68 38.00
C LEU A 194 17.26 19.59 39.21
N ASN A 195 18.36 20.35 39.26
CA ASN A 195 18.65 21.34 40.29
C ASN A 195 18.01 22.72 39.99
N GLY A 196 17.00 22.76 39.12
CA GLY A 196 16.31 23.98 38.72
C GLY A 196 15.70 24.76 39.90
N GLY A 197 15.11 25.91 39.57
CA GLY A 197 14.74 26.94 40.55
C GLY A 197 13.75 26.52 41.65
N ASP A 198 12.97 25.45 41.44
CA ASP A 198 11.95 24.97 42.36
C ASP A 198 12.38 23.70 43.12
N THR A 199 13.65 23.62 43.54
CA THR A 199 14.11 22.55 44.43
C THR A 199 14.13 23.00 45.89
N TRP A 200 13.74 22.11 46.80
CA TRP A 200 13.87 22.33 48.24
C TRP A 200 14.66 21.19 48.88
N ASN A 201 15.52 21.52 49.83
CA ASN A 201 16.22 20.54 50.63
C ASN A 201 15.31 20.04 51.75
N VAL A 202 15.18 18.72 51.88
CA VAL A 202 14.54 18.08 53.04
C VAL A 202 15.65 17.68 54.01
N SER A 203 15.65 18.30 55.19
CA SER A 203 16.59 18.02 56.29
C SER A 203 15.84 17.75 57.58
#